data_AF-A0A1C5FAK9-F1
#
_entry.id   AF-A0A1C5FAK9-F1
#
_cell.length_a   1.000
_cell.length_b   1.000
_cell.length_c   1.000
_cell.angle_alpha   90.00
_cell.angle_beta   90.00
_cell.angle_gamma   90.00
#
_symmetry.space_group_name_H-M   'P 1'
#
loop_
_entity.id
_entity.type
_entity.pdbx_description
1 polymer ?
#
loop_
_entity_poly.entity_id
_entity_poly.type
_entity_poly.pdbx_seq_one_letter_code
_entity_poly.pdbx_strand_id
1 'polypeptide(L)'
;ASGTPVLAVGAGTVVEAGWGGSYGNNIVLRMADGTYTQYGHLSSIAVSVGGTVVPGQRIGYSGASGNATGPHLHFEARTGPEYGSDMDPVAYLRAHGVNV
;
A
#
# COMPACT_ATOMS: atom_id res chain seq x y z
N ALA A 1 -0.74 -18.13 2.05
CA ALA A 1 0.73 -18.24 2.22
C ALA A 1 1.32 -16.83 2.17
N SER A 2 2.40 -16.55 2.91
CA SER A 2 3.13 -15.28 2.81
C SER A 2 3.96 -15.23 1.53
N GLY A 3 4.40 -14.04 1.12
CA GLY A 3 5.38 -13.88 0.04
C GLY A 3 4.79 -13.64 -1.35
N THR A 4 3.49 -13.36 -1.46
CA THR A 4 2.91 -12.90 -2.74
C THR A 4 3.49 -11.51 -3.05
N PRO A 5 4.00 -11.26 -4.28
CA PRO A 5 4.45 -9.92 -4.65
C PRO A 5 3.35 -8.88 -4.49
N VAL A 6 3.68 -7.76 -3.85
CA VAL A 6 2.81 -6.57 -3.75
C VAL A 6 3.31 -5.53 -4.74
N LEU A 7 2.41 -5.06 -5.59
CA LEU A 7 2.71 -4.13 -6.68
C LEU A 7 2.05 -2.77 -6.40
N ALA A 8 2.71 -1.68 -6.80
CA ALA A 8 2.12 -0.35 -6.79
C ALA A 8 0.94 -0.28 -7.77
N VAL A 9 -0.23 0.18 -7.30
CA VAL A 9 -1.43 0.31 -8.14
C VAL A 9 -1.32 1.43 -9.18
N GLY A 10 -0.37 2.34 -9.01
CA GLY A 10 -0.15 3.48 -9.90
C GLY A 10 1.21 4.14 -9.68
N ALA A 11 1.47 5.21 -10.42
CA ALA A 11 2.65 6.03 -10.21
C ALA A 11 2.51 6.87 -8.93
N GLY A 12 3.58 6.98 -8.16
CA GLY A 12 3.55 7.75 -6.92
C GLY A 12 4.91 7.90 -6.25
N THR A 13 4.92 8.58 -5.12
CA THR A 13 6.09 8.79 -4.26
C THR A 13 5.88 8.06 -2.94
N VAL A 14 6.88 7.32 -2.49
CA VAL A 14 6.88 6.66 -1.18
C VAL A 14 6.97 7.72 -0.08
N VAL A 15 5.92 7.86 0.73
CA VAL A 15 5.89 8.79 1.86
C VAL A 15 6.06 8.07 3.20
N GLU A 16 5.72 6.78 3.27
CA GLU A 16 6.06 5.91 4.41
C GLU A 16 6.57 4.56 3.89
N ALA A 17 7.58 4.01 4.57
CA ALA A 17 8.10 2.67 4.34
C ALA A 17 8.78 2.18 5.63
N GLY A 18 8.08 1.36 6.42
CA GLY A 18 8.58 0.89 7.70
C GLY A 18 7.48 0.32 8.60
N TRP A 19 7.72 0.31 9.91
CA TRP A 19 6.76 -0.19 10.89
C TRP A 19 5.67 0.86 11.20
N GLY A 20 4.41 0.55 10.88
CA GLY A 20 3.25 1.43 11.01
C GLY A 20 2.27 1.03 12.11
N GLY A 21 2.75 0.50 13.24
CA GLY A 21 1.89 0.11 14.36
C GLY A 21 1.08 -1.15 14.06
N SER A 22 -0.25 -1.08 14.13
CA SER A 22 -1.15 -2.22 13.87
C SER A 22 -1.00 -2.76 12.44
N TYR A 23 -0.61 -1.92 11.48
CA TYR A 23 -0.34 -2.33 10.11
C TYR A 23 0.93 -3.17 9.95
N GLY A 24 1.79 -3.24 10.98
CA GLY A 24 3.09 -3.91 10.87
C GLY A 24 3.98 -3.21 9.84
N ASN A 25 4.74 -3.98 9.05
CA ASN A 25 5.46 -3.39 7.92
C ASN A 25 4.46 -2.87 6.91
N ASN A 26 4.55 -1.57 6.61
CA ASN A 26 3.68 -0.90 5.65
C ASN A 26 4.47 -0.10 4.63
N ILE A 27 3.76 0.29 3.57
CA ILE A 27 4.17 1.30 2.61
C ILE A 27 2.98 2.24 2.39
N VAL A 28 3.22 3.55 2.39
CA VAL A 28 2.24 4.55 1.94
C VAL A 28 2.82 5.29 0.73
N LEU A 29 2.05 5.32 -0.35
CA LEU A 29 2.38 6.05 -1.57
C LEU A 29 1.48 7.28 -1.69
N ARG A 30 2.06 8.45 -1.95
CA ARG A 30 1.34 9.61 -2.46
C ARG A 30 1.23 9.49 -3.97
N MET A 31 -0.01 9.41 -4.46
CA MET A 31 -0.33 9.21 -5.86
C MET A 31 -0.31 10.53 -6.63
N ALA A 32 -0.22 10.46 -7.96
CA ALA A 32 -0.13 11.65 -8.82
C ALA A 32 -1.39 12.55 -8.77
N ASP A 33 -2.56 11.97 -8.48
CA ASP A 33 -3.83 12.68 -8.31
C ASP A 33 -3.99 13.34 -6.92
N GLY A 34 -2.99 13.19 -6.05
CA GLY A 34 -2.99 13.74 -4.69
C GLY A 34 -3.59 12.81 -3.63
N THR A 35 -4.15 11.66 -4.02
CA THR A 35 -4.60 10.62 -3.09
C THR A 35 -3.42 9.82 -2.54
N TYR A 36 -3.71 8.91 -1.61
CA TYR A 36 -2.72 8.03 -1.01
C TYR A 36 -3.19 6.58 -1.10
N THR A 37 -2.23 5.66 -1.24
CA THR A 37 -2.51 4.23 -1.12
C THR A 37 -1.60 3.59 -0.07
N GLN A 38 -2.18 2.77 0.81
CA GLN A 38 -1.44 2.05 1.84
C GLN A 38 -1.44 0.54 1.57
N TYR A 39 -0.31 -0.10 1.85
CA TYR A 39 -0.08 -1.54 1.75
C TYR A 39 0.45 -2.04 3.09
N GLY A 40 -0.37 -2.76 3.84
CA GLY A 40 -0.08 -3.23 5.20
C GLY A 40 0.21 -4.72 5.31
N HIS A 41 0.61 -5.12 6.52
CA HIS A 41 0.95 -6.48 6.94
C HIS A 41 2.06 -7.16 6.14
N LEU A 42 2.97 -6.37 5.54
CA LEU A 42 3.99 -6.89 4.63
C LEU A 42 5.01 -7.80 5.36
N SER A 43 5.48 -8.84 4.68
CA SER A 43 6.62 -9.63 5.17
C SER A 43 7.96 -8.94 4.91
N SER A 44 8.03 -8.12 3.86
CA SER A 44 9.21 -7.31 3.54
C SER A 44 8.84 -6.10 2.66
N ILE A 45 9.68 -5.08 2.75
CA ILE A 45 9.56 -3.81 2.04
C ILE A 45 10.73 -3.72 1.05
N ALA A 46 10.45 -3.34 -0.20
CA ALA A 46 11.42 -3.27 -1.29
C ALA A 46 11.68 -1.84 -1.81
N VAL A 47 11.13 -0.84 -1.14
CA VAL A 47 11.24 0.59 -1.49
C VAL A 47 11.59 1.42 -0.26
N SER A 48 12.06 2.64 -0.48
CA SER A 48 12.45 3.59 0.57
C SER A 48 11.71 4.92 0.41
N VAL A 49 11.48 5.61 1.54
CA VAL A 49 10.87 6.95 1.58
C VAL A 49 11.60 7.91 0.64
N GLY A 50 10.83 8.74 -0.06
CA GLY A 50 11.32 9.68 -1.08
C GLY A 50 11.52 9.07 -2.47
N GLY A 51 11.52 7.74 -2.59
CA GLY A 51 11.58 7.06 -3.88
C GLY A 51 10.29 7.21 -4.68
N THR A 52 10.40 7.21 -6.00
CA THR A 52 9.25 7.13 -6.89
C THR A 52 8.99 5.68 -7.31
N VAL A 53 7.73 5.37 -7.60
CA VAL A 53 7.31 4.08 -8.14
C VAL A 53 6.47 4.28 -9.40
N VAL A 54 6.49 3.28 -10.27
CA VAL A 54 5.64 3.22 -11.47
C VAL A 54 4.54 2.16 -11.31
N PRO A 55 3.44 2.22 -12.09
CA PRO A 55 2.39 1.21 -12.03
C PRO A 55 2.94 -0.20 -12.24
N GLY A 56 2.53 -1.15 -11.40
CA GLY A 56 2.98 -2.54 -11.46
C GLY A 56 4.39 -2.79 -10.91
N GLN A 57 5.11 -1.76 -10.45
CA GLN A 57 6.39 -1.95 -9.76
C GLN A 57 6.19 -2.72 -8.47
N ARG A 58 7.01 -3.76 -8.24
CA ARG A 58 7.02 -4.47 -6.96
C ARG A 58 7.55 -3.58 -5.85
N ILE A 59 6.77 -3.43 -4.79
CA ILE A 59 7.08 -2.58 -3.64
C ILE A 59 7.36 -3.39 -2.36
N GLY A 60 6.97 -4.66 -2.34
CA GLY A 60 7.21 -5.55 -1.20
C GLY A 60 6.58 -6.92 -1.41
N TYR A 61 6.34 -7.61 -0.31
CA TYR A 61 5.73 -8.94 -0.30
C TYR A 61 4.68 -9.05 0.81
N SER A 62 3.56 -9.71 0.53
CA SER A 62 2.49 -9.93 1.51
C SER A 62 2.98 -10.76 2.69
N GLY A 63 2.35 -10.59 3.84
CA GLY A 63 2.77 -11.23 5.08
C GLY A 63 1.68 -11.21 6.14
N ALA A 64 2.09 -11.32 7.39
CA ALA A 64 1.22 -11.30 8.57
C ALA A 64 1.84 -10.47 9.70
N SER A 65 2.61 -9.42 9.37
CA SER A 65 3.22 -8.56 10.39
C SER A 65 2.18 -7.64 11.03
N GLY A 66 2.41 -7.21 12.27
CA GLY A 66 1.49 -6.33 12.99
C GLY A 66 0.29 -7.09 13.54
N ASN A 67 -0.88 -6.46 13.53
CA ASN A 67 -2.12 -7.06 13.98
C ASN A 67 -2.79 -7.83 12.83
N ALA A 68 -2.32 -9.05 12.59
CA ALA A 68 -2.85 -9.95 11.56
C ALA A 68 -2.99 -11.37 12.11
N THR A 69 -4.07 -12.06 11.77
CA THR A 69 -4.33 -13.46 12.18
C THR A 69 -3.75 -14.49 11.21
N GLY A 70 -3.31 -14.05 10.03
CA GLY A 70 -2.68 -14.89 9.02
C GLY A 70 -2.25 -14.08 7.79
N PRO A 71 -1.53 -14.70 6.84
CA PRO A 71 -0.97 -13.97 5.71
C PRO A 71 -2.03 -13.39 4.76
N HIS A 72 -2.01 -12.07 4.58
CA HIS A 72 -2.86 -11.34 3.63
C HIS A 72 -2.22 -9.99 3.24
N LEU A 73 -2.87 -9.25 2.34
CA LEU A 73 -2.56 -7.86 2.07
C LEU A 73 -3.70 -7.01 2.60
N HIS A 74 -3.40 -6.05 3.47
CA HIS A 74 -4.32 -4.96 3.78
C HIS A 74 -4.04 -3.80 2.83
N PHE A 75 -5.05 -3.35 2.10
CA PHE A 75 -4.93 -2.27 1.13
C PHE A 75 -5.94 -1.18 1.44
N GLU A 76 -5.51 0.08 1.39
CA GLU A 76 -6.38 1.24 1.52
C GLU A 76 -6.11 2.25 0.41
N ALA A 77 -7.17 2.92 -0.03
CA ALA A 77 -7.09 4.22 -0.70
C ALA A 77 -7.50 5.30 0.31
N ARG A 78 -6.83 6.46 0.29
CA ARG A 78 -7.02 7.51 1.28
C ARG A 78 -6.96 8.91 0.67
N THR A 79 -7.70 9.83 1.29
CA THR A 79 -7.71 11.26 0.95
C THR A 79 -6.55 12.04 1.56
N GLY A 80 -5.94 11.51 2.63
CA GLY A 80 -4.72 12.00 3.26
C GLY A 80 -3.79 10.84 3.63
N PRO A 81 -2.57 11.11 4.12
CA PRO A 81 -1.66 10.04 4.54
C PRO A 81 -2.10 9.35 5.85
N GLU A 82 -2.90 10.01 6.67
CA GLU A 82 -3.23 9.59 8.04
C GLU A 82 -4.30 8.49 8.12
N TYR A 83 -4.28 7.75 9.22
CA TYR A 83 -5.35 6.83 9.60
C TYR A 83 -6.70 7.54 9.70
N GLY A 84 -7.77 6.90 9.23
CA GLY A 84 -9.14 7.43 9.26
C GLY A 84 -9.48 8.37 8.10
N SER A 85 -8.58 8.52 7.12
CA SER A 85 -8.84 9.25 5.88
C SER A 85 -9.20 8.32 4.70
N ASP A 86 -9.57 7.09 5.02
CA ASP A 86 -9.91 6.02 4.08
C ASP A 86 -11.13 6.34 3.21
N MET A 87 -11.06 5.87 1.97
CA MET A 87 -12.15 5.89 0.99
C MET A 87 -12.35 4.48 0.42
N ASP A 88 -13.48 4.24 -0.26
CA ASP A 88 -13.74 2.94 -0.90
C ASP A 88 -12.62 2.59 -1.90
N PRO A 89 -11.80 1.56 -1.61
CA PRO A 89 -10.65 1.22 -2.45
C PRO A 89 -11.09 0.61 -3.79
N VAL A 90 -12.25 -0.05 -3.86
CA VAL A 90 -12.75 -0.65 -5.10
C VAL A 90 -13.26 0.44 -6.04
N ALA A 91 -14.02 1.41 -5.50
CA ALA A 91 -14.45 2.56 -6.28
C ALA A 91 -13.26 3.38 -6.77
N TYR A 92 -12.25 3.60 -5.91
CA TYR A 92 -11.00 4.26 -6.28
C TYR A 92 -10.29 3.54 -7.44
N LEU A 93 -10.10 2.22 -7.34
CA LEU A 93 -9.42 1.42 -8.37
C LEU A 93 -10.18 1.45 -9.71
N ARG A 94 -11.51 1.31 -9.67
CA ARG A 94 -12.35 1.39 -10.89
C ARG A 94 -12.30 2.76 -11.54
N ALA A 95 -12.31 3.84 -10.76
CA ALA A 95 -12.15 5.20 -11.27
C ALA A 95 -10.80 5.41 -11.97
N HIS A 96 -9.79 4.62 -11.60
CA HIS A 96 -8.45 4.62 -12.21
C HIS A 96 -8.26 3.53 -13.28
N GLY A 97 -9.34 2.93 -13.77
CA GLY A 97 -9.31 1.99 -14.89
C GLY A 97 -8.85 0.58 -14.53
N VAL A 98 -8.77 0.24 -13.25
CA VAL A 98 -8.43 -1.12 -12.79
C VAL A 98 -9.71 -1.97 -12.73
N ASN A 99 -9.67 -3.16 -13.32
CA ASN A 99 -10.77 -4.12 -13.24
C ASN A 99 -10.60 -4.99 -11.97
N VAL A 100 -11.53 -4.82 -11.03
CA VAL A 100 -11.59 -5.50 -9.72
C VAL A 100 -13.02 -5.87 -9.34
#